data_AF-A0A812GII7-F1
#
_entry.id   AF-A0A812GII7-F1
#
_cell.length_a   1.000
_cell.length_b   1.000
_cell.length_c   1.000
_cell.angle_alpha   90.00
_cell.angle_beta   90.00
_cell.angle_gamma   90.00
#
_symmetry.space_group_name_H-M   'P 1'
#
loop_
_entity.id
_entity.type
_entity.pdbx_description
1 polymer ?
#
loop_
_entity_poly.entity_id
_entity_poly.type
_entity_poly.pdbx_seq_one_letter_code
_entity_poly.pdbx_strand_id
1 'polypeptide(L)'
;MSEEIRGNLEKNPKEKVNGKKVPDYREEWIKSANKYNKKKAHPFCNGIQMDTHHLISGKALSEIDKDMQEALIDKGYNINSLSNLVGLPSSYKGACHLGIQVHRTGHTFKSNQFSEIKASNYHSEVIDYLVDIAQDIYLCYGTTEVVEPKREIHKKHMDPISEKLLKRILNFSLPLTKVSEHFNKKNKIYIGCANSGKVGELSKSITPCENGKNGHRGEWDEFKGYTPEVQISFGTSWSPKRGI
;
A
#
# COMPACT_ATOMS: atom_id res chain seq x y z
N MET A 1 34.81 1.16 -16.58
CA MET A 1 33.70 2.12 -16.48
C MET A 1 32.53 1.38 -15.85
N SER A 2 32.28 1.59 -14.55
CA SER A 2 31.09 1.05 -13.87
C SER A 2 29.88 1.79 -14.43
N GLU A 3 28.93 1.06 -15.02
CA GLU A 3 27.65 1.66 -15.41
C GLU A 3 26.95 2.16 -14.13
N GLU A 4 26.63 3.45 -14.13
CA GLU A 4 26.04 4.16 -13.00
C GLU A 4 24.67 3.55 -12.65
N ILE A 5 24.55 2.90 -11.50
CA ILE A 5 23.29 2.28 -11.04
C ILE A 5 22.35 3.39 -10.56
N ARG A 6 21.55 3.88 -11.51
CA ARG A 6 20.44 4.82 -11.33
C ARG A 6 19.32 4.18 -10.48
N GLY A 7 18.79 4.92 -9.49
CA GLY A 7 17.72 4.45 -8.61
C GLY A 7 16.51 3.89 -9.37
N ASN A 8 15.99 2.73 -8.93
CA ASN A 8 14.87 2.06 -9.58
C ASN A 8 13.55 2.80 -9.26
N LEU A 9 13.16 3.75 -10.10
CA LEU A 9 11.81 4.35 -10.07
C LEU A 9 10.76 3.50 -10.81
N GLU A 10 11.18 2.48 -11.55
CA GLU A 10 10.29 1.63 -12.32
C GLU A 10 9.53 0.64 -11.42
N LYS A 11 8.21 0.51 -11.65
CA LYS A 11 7.33 -0.44 -10.97
C LYS A 11 7.76 -1.90 -11.23
N ASN A 12 8.37 -2.16 -12.37
CA ASN A 12 8.97 -3.43 -12.77
C ASN A 12 10.42 -3.13 -13.22
N PRO A 13 11.39 -3.10 -12.29
CA PRO A 13 12.78 -2.83 -12.66
C PRO A 13 13.24 -3.84 -13.71
N LYS A 14 14.09 -3.40 -14.65
CA LYS A 14 14.69 -4.24 -15.71
C LYS A 14 15.03 -5.63 -15.17
N GLU A 15 14.70 -6.66 -15.95
CA GLU A 15 14.81 -8.07 -15.54
C GLU A 15 16.16 -8.45 -14.94
N LYS A 16 17.24 -7.72 -15.30
CA LYS A 16 18.57 -7.86 -14.71
C LYS A 16 19.23 -6.50 -14.47
N VAL A 17 19.85 -6.33 -13.31
CA VAL A 17 20.85 -5.27 -13.03
C VAL A 17 22.18 -5.97 -12.81
N ASN A 18 23.22 -5.62 -13.57
CA ASN A 18 24.53 -6.28 -13.56
C ASN A 18 24.44 -7.82 -13.71
N GLY A 19 23.56 -8.31 -14.57
CA GLY A 19 23.36 -9.74 -14.83
C GLY A 19 22.58 -10.52 -13.75
N LYS A 20 22.20 -9.89 -12.62
CA LYS A 20 21.39 -10.51 -11.56
C LYS A 20 19.92 -10.14 -11.70
N LYS A 21 19.03 -11.13 -11.57
CA LYS A 21 17.56 -10.89 -11.60
C LYS A 21 17.20 -9.91 -10.49
N VAL A 22 16.55 -8.79 -10.85
CA VAL A 22 16.02 -7.89 -9.83
C VAL A 22 14.85 -8.59 -9.14
N PRO A 23 14.87 -8.77 -7.81
CA PRO A 23 13.77 -9.40 -7.11
C PRO A 23 12.48 -8.62 -7.33
N ASP A 24 11.40 -9.32 -7.63
CA ASP A 24 10.07 -8.71 -7.71
C ASP A 24 9.71 -8.17 -6.31
N TYR A 25 9.26 -6.92 -6.24
CA TYR A 25 8.94 -6.25 -4.97
C TYR A 25 7.88 -7.03 -4.16
N ARG A 26 6.97 -7.72 -4.85
CA ARG A 26 5.96 -8.58 -4.24
C ARG A 26 6.60 -9.85 -3.68
N GLU A 27 7.53 -10.47 -4.41
CA GLU A 27 8.27 -11.63 -3.90
C GLU A 27 9.04 -11.27 -2.62
N GLU A 28 9.74 -10.12 -2.60
CA GLU A 28 10.46 -9.65 -1.41
C GLU A 28 9.50 -9.35 -0.25
N TRP A 29 8.37 -8.70 -0.51
CA TRP A 29 7.35 -8.47 0.51
C TRP A 29 6.77 -9.78 1.06
N ILE A 30 6.49 -10.77 0.21
CA ILE A 30 6.01 -12.10 0.63
C ILE A 30 7.03 -12.80 1.52
N LYS A 31 8.32 -12.79 1.14
CA LYS A 31 9.41 -13.36 1.96
C LYS A 31 9.46 -12.69 3.33
N SER A 32 9.34 -11.36 3.34
CA SER A 32 9.44 -10.57 4.56
C SER A 32 8.21 -10.77 5.48
N ALA A 33 7.00 -10.80 4.93
CA ALA A 33 5.76 -11.17 5.64
C ALA A 33 5.84 -12.58 6.26
N ASN A 34 6.34 -13.58 5.52
CA ASN A 34 6.56 -14.93 6.03
C ASN A 34 7.58 -14.97 7.17
N LYS A 35 8.67 -14.20 7.06
CA LYS A 35 9.68 -14.07 8.12
C LYS A 35 9.09 -13.40 9.37
N TYR A 36 8.27 -12.38 9.20
CA TYR A 36 7.58 -11.70 10.30
C TYR A 36 6.57 -12.63 10.98
N ASN A 37 5.83 -13.43 10.22
CA ASN A 37 4.84 -14.37 10.74
C ASN A 37 5.42 -15.35 11.78
N LYS A 38 6.70 -15.74 11.61
CA LYS A 38 7.42 -16.59 12.58
C LYS A 38 7.56 -15.94 13.97
N LYS A 39 7.51 -14.60 14.05
CA LYS A 39 7.65 -13.82 15.30
C LYS A 39 6.31 -13.33 15.81
N LYS A 40 5.43 -12.90 14.89
CA LYS A 40 4.10 -12.38 15.18
C LYS A 40 3.20 -12.70 14.00
N ALA A 41 2.07 -13.35 14.28
CA ALA A 41 1.11 -13.74 13.25
C ALA A 41 0.80 -12.58 12.30
N HIS A 42 0.77 -12.87 10.99
CA HIS A 42 0.50 -11.91 9.93
C HIS A 42 -0.75 -12.33 9.12
N PRO A 43 -1.70 -11.43 8.84
CA PRO A 43 -2.97 -11.76 8.16
C PRO A 43 -2.78 -12.55 6.86
N PHE A 44 -1.84 -12.11 6.01
CA PHE A 44 -1.49 -12.78 4.75
C PHE A 44 -1.16 -14.27 4.92
N CYS A 45 -0.35 -14.61 5.93
CA CYS A 45 0.06 -15.99 6.21
C CYS A 45 -1.04 -16.82 6.90
N ASN A 46 -2.15 -16.19 7.26
CA ASN A 46 -3.28 -16.80 7.97
C ASN A 46 -4.58 -16.66 7.15
N GLY A 47 -4.44 -16.64 5.82
CA GLY A 47 -5.51 -16.75 4.82
C GLY A 47 -6.25 -15.45 4.47
N ILE A 48 -5.88 -14.31 5.04
CA ILE A 48 -6.44 -13.03 4.56
C ILE A 48 -5.73 -12.62 3.28
N GLN A 49 -6.47 -12.48 2.18
CA GLN A 49 -5.91 -12.03 0.91
C GLN A 49 -5.44 -10.57 1.00
N MET A 50 -4.19 -10.35 0.63
CA MET A 50 -3.55 -9.05 0.66
C MET A 50 -2.80 -8.77 -0.64
N ASP A 51 -2.76 -7.50 -1.00
CA ASP A 51 -1.88 -6.98 -2.04
C ASP A 51 -0.91 -5.96 -1.46
N THR A 52 0.26 -5.89 -2.09
CA THR A 52 1.27 -4.90 -1.77
C THR A 52 0.84 -3.54 -2.33
N HIS A 53 0.90 -2.51 -1.49
CA HIS A 53 0.65 -1.13 -1.85
C HIS A 53 1.94 -0.31 -1.69
N HIS A 54 2.30 0.44 -2.73
CA HIS A 54 3.37 1.43 -2.67
C HIS A 54 2.85 2.72 -2.02
N LEU A 55 3.41 3.09 -0.87
CA LEU A 55 3.04 4.29 -0.11
C LEU A 55 3.46 5.58 -0.83
N ILE A 56 4.63 5.59 -1.47
CA ILE A 56 4.98 6.56 -2.51
C ILE A 56 4.79 5.82 -3.82
N SER A 57 3.70 6.15 -4.52
CA SER A 57 3.26 5.40 -5.70
C SER A 57 4.03 5.73 -6.96
N GLY A 58 4.20 4.75 -7.85
CA GLY A 58 4.86 4.98 -9.15
C GLY A 58 4.10 5.96 -10.04
N LYS A 59 2.76 6.04 -9.89
CA LYS A 59 1.93 7.00 -10.62
C LYS A 59 2.24 8.45 -10.20
N ALA A 60 2.33 8.71 -8.89
CA ALA A 60 2.76 10.02 -8.39
C ALA A 60 4.15 10.39 -8.91
N LEU A 61 5.11 9.45 -8.85
CA LEU A 61 6.47 9.68 -9.37
C LEU A 61 6.51 9.92 -10.89
N SER A 62 5.59 9.35 -11.66
CA SER A 62 5.50 9.62 -13.10
C SER A 62 4.88 10.99 -13.43
N GLU A 63 4.24 11.63 -12.46
CA GLU A 63 3.49 12.88 -12.61
C GLU A 63 4.19 14.10 -12.00
N ILE A 64 5.23 13.93 -11.18
CA ILE A 64 6.10 15.02 -10.70
C ILE A 64 7.01 15.54 -11.82
N ASP A 65 7.62 16.71 -11.59
CA ASP A 65 8.56 17.33 -12.53
C ASP A 65 9.76 16.43 -12.85
N LYS A 66 10.19 16.44 -14.12
CA LYS A 66 11.27 15.59 -14.63
C LYS A 66 12.58 15.75 -13.84
N ASP A 67 12.95 16.97 -13.52
CA ASP A 67 14.17 17.27 -12.75
C ASP A 67 14.11 16.62 -11.35
N MET A 68 12.92 16.55 -10.75
CA MET A 68 12.71 15.86 -9.47
C MET A 68 12.78 14.33 -9.64
N GLN A 69 12.26 13.79 -10.74
CA GLN A 69 12.42 12.37 -11.06
C GLN A 69 13.90 12.00 -11.21
N GLU A 70 14.66 12.80 -11.96
CA GLU A 70 16.10 12.63 -12.15
C GLU A 70 16.84 12.76 -10.81
N ALA A 71 16.53 13.77 -10.01
CA ALA A 71 17.11 13.90 -8.68
C ALA A 71 16.84 12.67 -7.80
N LEU A 72 15.62 12.13 -7.79
CA LEU A 72 15.31 10.91 -7.03
C LEU A 72 16.12 9.70 -7.53
N ILE A 73 16.30 9.57 -8.84
CA ILE A 73 17.14 8.54 -9.46
C ILE A 73 18.59 8.69 -9.00
N ASP A 74 19.14 9.90 -9.11
CA ASP A 74 20.53 10.24 -8.81
C ASP A 74 20.81 10.10 -7.31
N LYS A 75 19.84 10.48 -6.46
CA LYS A 75 19.94 10.28 -5.01
C LYS A 75 19.73 8.82 -4.62
N GLY A 76 19.37 7.97 -5.58
CA GLY A 76 19.29 6.55 -5.40
C GLY A 76 18.03 6.08 -4.66
N TYR A 77 16.92 6.80 -4.80
CA TYR A 77 15.64 6.35 -4.29
C TYR A 77 15.19 5.06 -5.00
N ASN A 78 14.78 4.07 -4.23
CA ASN A 78 14.21 2.82 -4.73
C ASN A 78 12.73 2.71 -4.31
N ILE A 79 11.83 2.90 -5.28
CA ILE A 79 10.38 2.81 -5.03
C ILE A 79 9.96 1.43 -4.49
N ASN A 80 10.70 0.39 -4.87
CA ASN A 80 10.45 -1.00 -4.52
C ASN A 80 11.08 -1.41 -3.19
N SER A 81 11.67 -0.47 -2.45
CA SER A 81 12.14 -0.74 -1.09
C SER A 81 11.00 -1.24 -0.21
N LEU A 82 11.24 -2.30 0.58
CA LEU A 82 10.28 -2.80 1.57
C LEU A 82 9.76 -1.67 2.47
N SER A 83 10.59 -0.68 2.79
CA SER A 83 10.21 0.47 3.62
C SER A 83 9.12 1.37 3.01
N ASN A 84 8.89 1.29 1.69
CA ASN A 84 7.84 1.96 0.95
C ASN A 84 6.62 1.04 0.66
N LEU A 85 6.69 -0.23 1.06
CA LEU A 85 5.65 -1.23 0.79
C LEU A 85 4.87 -1.55 2.06
N VAL A 86 3.56 -1.69 1.91
CA VAL A 86 2.66 -2.20 2.96
C VAL A 86 1.71 -3.23 2.36
N GLY A 87 1.43 -4.29 3.12
CA GLY A 87 0.34 -5.20 2.78
C GLY A 87 -0.99 -4.63 3.21
N LEU A 88 -1.94 -4.55 2.28
CA LEU A 88 -3.33 -4.17 2.55
C LEU A 88 -4.28 -5.23 2.02
N PRO A 89 -5.45 -5.43 2.65
CA PRO A 89 -6.41 -6.44 2.22
C PRO A 89 -6.93 -6.11 0.82
N SER A 90 -6.96 -7.11 -0.06
CA SER A 90 -7.47 -6.97 -1.44
C SER A 90 -8.93 -7.41 -1.58
N SER A 91 -9.50 -8.06 -0.56
CA SER A 91 -10.92 -8.42 -0.47
C SER A 91 -11.67 -7.50 0.51
N TYR A 92 -12.97 -7.24 0.24
CA TYR A 92 -13.79 -6.45 1.16
C TYR A 92 -14.03 -7.16 2.49
N LYS A 93 -14.13 -8.48 2.49
CA LYS A 93 -14.32 -9.25 3.72
C LYS A 93 -13.05 -9.23 4.58
N GLY A 94 -11.86 -9.30 3.97
CA GLY A 94 -10.58 -9.10 4.67
C GLY A 94 -10.45 -7.69 5.26
N ALA A 95 -10.81 -6.66 4.49
CA ALA A 95 -10.86 -5.28 4.95
C ALA A 95 -11.87 -5.07 6.09
N CYS A 96 -13.05 -5.68 5.98
CA CYS A 96 -14.09 -5.65 7.00
C CYS A 96 -13.66 -6.36 8.29
N HIS A 97 -13.01 -7.52 8.18
CA HIS A 97 -12.48 -8.26 9.33
C HIS A 97 -11.47 -7.42 10.12
N LEU A 98 -10.51 -6.84 9.40
CA LEU A 98 -9.41 -6.08 9.99
C LEU A 98 -9.81 -4.65 10.39
N GLY A 99 -10.88 -4.10 9.81
CA GLY A 99 -11.30 -2.72 10.04
C GLY A 99 -10.34 -1.70 9.45
N ILE A 100 -9.81 -1.99 8.26
CA ILE A 100 -8.87 -1.15 7.53
C ILE A 100 -9.31 -1.00 6.08
N GLN A 101 -8.78 0.01 5.39
CA GLN A 101 -9.11 0.24 3.99
C GLN A 101 -8.72 -0.94 3.09
N VAL A 102 -9.58 -1.26 2.12
CA VAL A 102 -9.27 -2.19 1.03
C VAL A 102 -8.34 -1.56 0.01
N HIS A 103 -7.36 -2.32 -0.46
CA HIS A 103 -6.51 -1.94 -1.58
C HIS A 103 -7.21 -2.14 -2.92
N ARG A 104 -7.18 -1.12 -3.79
CA ARG A 104 -7.67 -1.19 -5.18
C ARG A 104 -6.78 -0.36 -6.09
N THR A 105 -6.56 -0.82 -7.32
CA THR A 105 -5.85 -0.05 -8.34
C THR A 105 -6.65 1.20 -8.76
N GLY A 106 -5.95 2.25 -9.19
CA GLY A 106 -6.55 3.43 -9.83
C GLY A 106 -6.84 4.63 -8.94
N HIS A 107 -6.86 4.46 -7.60
CA HIS A 107 -6.97 5.47 -6.50
C HIS A 107 -7.49 6.89 -6.83
N THR A 108 -8.52 7.02 -7.68
CA THR A 108 -9.08 8.29 -8.11
C THR A 108 -10.60 8.20 -8.04
N PHE A 109 -11.22 9.21 -7.43
CA PHE A 109 -12.67 9.33 -7.44
C PHE A 109 -13.16 10.77 -7.23
N LYS A 110 -14.27 11.10 -7.89
CA LYS A 110 -14.89 12.43 -7.84
C LYS A 110 -15.79 12.66 -6.62
N SER A 111 -16.43 11.60 -6.11
CA SER A 111 -17.23 11.59 -4.88
C SER A 111 -17.46 10.13 -4.43
N ASN A 112 -17.81 9.91 -3.15
CA ASN A 112 -18.50 8.67 -2.77
C ASN A 112 -19.97 8.71 -3.25
N GLN A 113 -20.69 7.60 -3.17
CA GLN A 113 -22.11 7.54 -3.57
C GLN A 113 -23.03 8.42 -2.71
N PHE A 114 -22.50 8.97 -1.60
CA PHE A 114 -23.21 9.84 -0.66
C PHE A 114 -22.84 11.31 -0.82
N SER A 115 -21.96 11.65 -1.76
CA SER A 115 -21.42 13.00 -1.93
C SER A 115 -20.72 13.58 -0.70
N GLU A 116 -20.38 12.75 0.29
CA GLU A 116 -19.83 13.13 1.60
C GLU A 116 -18.30 13.29 1.57
N ILE A 117 -17.62 12.56 0.68
CA ILE A 117 -16.16 12.63 0.55
C ILE A 117 -15.81 13.51 -0.65
N LYS A 118 -15.20 14.67 -0.38
CA LYS A 118 -14.53 15.52 -1.37
C LYS A 118 -13.54 14.68 -2.17
N ALA A 119 -13.46 14.90 -3.48
CA ALA A 119 -12.60 14.17 -4.40
C ALA A 119 -11.24 13.80 -3.77
N SER A 120 -10.93 12.50 -3.73
CA SER A 120 -9.61 12.03 -3.28
C SER A 120 -8.82 11.62 -4.51
N ASN A 121 -7.65 12.23 -4.66
CA ASN A 121 -6.60 11.74 -5.51
C ASN A 121 -5.39 11.44 -4.62
N TYR A 122 -5.27 10.18 -4.21
CA TYR A 122 -4.14 9.70 -3.44
C TYR A 122 -2.81 10.10 -4.08
N HIS A 123 -2.70 10.04 -5.41
CA HIS A 123 -1.47 10.35 -6.12
C HIS A 123 -1.12 11.84 -6.02
N SER A 124 -2.12 12.74 -6.10
CA SER A 124 -1.90 14.18 -5.87
C SER A 124 -1.38 14.46 -4.47
N GLU A 125 -1.94 13.82 -3.44
CA GLU A 125 -1.46 13.99 -2.07
C GLU A 125 -0.01 13.49 -1.89
N VAL A 126 0.39 12.43 -2.60
CA VAL A 126 1.80 11.99 -2.62
C VAL A 126 2.67 13.02 -3.34
N ILE A 127 2.22 13.59 -4.46
CA ILE A 127 2.94 14.64 -5.20
C ILE A 127 3.18 15.85 -4.29
N ASP A 128 2.15 16.33 -3.59
CA ASP A 128 2.25 17.49 -2.70
C ASP A 128 3.35 17.27 -1.65
N TYR A 129 3.42 16.07 -1.04
CA TYR A 129 4.52 15.74 -0.12
C TYR A 129 5.91 15.78 -0.74
N LEU A 130 6.05 15.34 -1.99
CA LEU A 130 7.34 15.33 -2.67
C LEU A 130 7.76 16.74 -3.08
N VAL A 131 6.81 17.55 -3.53
CA VAL A 131 7.03 18.96 -3.88
C VAL A 131 7.42 19.77 -2.64
N ASP A 132 6.76 19.55 -1.50
CA ASP A 132 7.08 20.22 -0.23
C ASP A 132 8.54 20.00 0.22
N ILE A 133 9.15 18.88 -0.15
CA ILE A 133 10.53 18.53 0.21
C ILE A 133 11.50 18.59 -0.98
N ALA A 134 11.10 19.18 -2.11
CA ALA A 134 11.88 19.18 -3.35
C ALA A 134 13.32 19.68 -3.12
N GLN A 135 13.48 20.80 -2.41
CA GLN A 135 14.78 21.38 -2.12
C GLN A 135 15.67 20.41 -1.31
N ASP A 136 15.09 19.70 -0.34
CA ASP A 136 15.82 18.71 0.45
C ASP A 136 16.26 17.51 -0.41
N ILE A 137 15.42 17.07 -1.35
CA ILE A 137 15.77 16.02 -2.31
C ILE A 137 16.97 16.46 -3.15
N TYR A 138 16.97 17.68 -3.69
CA TYR A 138 18.07 18.20 -4.51
C TYR A 138 19.39 18.28 -3.73
N LEU A 139 19.34 18.74 -2.47
CA LEU A 139 20.50 18.90 -1.60
C LEU A 139 20.98 17.58 -0.95
N CYS A 140 20.16 16.52 -0.95
CA CYS A 140 20.51 15.24 -0.36
C CYS A 140 21.77 14.65 -1.02
N TYR A 141 22.69 14.10 -0.23
CA TYR A 141 23.99 13.64 -0.73
C TYR A 141 23.94 12.22 -1.34
N GLY A 142 22.75 11.77 -1.77
CA GLY A 142 22.39 10.38 -2.07
C GLY A 142 23.54 9.54 -2.62
N THR A 143 23.94 8.51 -1.88
CA THR A 143 25.19 7.79 -2.14
C THR A 143 25.07 6.77 -3.27
N THR A 144 26.11 6.73 -4.10
CA THR A 144 26.26 5.97 -5.35
C THR A 144 26.95 4.60 -5.15
N GLU A 145 27.07 3.86 -6.27
CA GLU A 145 27.68 2.54 -6.57
C GLU A 145 27.18 1.25 -5.88
N VAL A 146 26.55 1.28 -4.69
CA VAL A 146 25.94 0.09 -4.07
C VAL A 146 24.54 0.41 -3.53
N VAL A 147 23.58 -0.52 -3.67
CA VAL A 147 22.29 -0.45 -2.97
C VAL A 147 22.54 -0.68 -1.49
N GLU A 148 22.91 0.37 -0.77
CA GLU A 148 22.90 0.31 0.68
C GLU A 148 21.46 0.14 1.16
N PRO A 149 21.20 -0.72 2.16
CA PRO A 149 19.84 -0.98 2.63
C PRO A 149 19.15 0.27 3.19
N LYS A 150 19.90 1.36 3.45
CA LYS A 150 19.37 2.62 3.97
C LYS A 150 20.22 3.84 3.56
N ARG A 151 19.93 4.42 2.38
CA ARG A 151 20.48 5.70 1.92
C ARG A 151 19.89 6.89 2.69
N GLU A 152 20.56 8.04 2.62
CA GLU A 152 20.08 9.30 3.22
C GLU A 152 18.69 9.68 2.69
N ILE A 153 18.47 9.57 1.37
CA ILE A 153 17.18 9.85 0.73
C ILE A 153 16.05 9.00 1.33
N HIS A 154 16.32 7.74 1.64
CA HIS A 154 15.37 6.86 2.30
C HIS A 154 15.16 7.25 3.76
N LYS A 155 16.24 7.30 4.56
CA LYS A 155 16.17 7.51 6.01
C LYS A 155 15.59 8.87 6.39
N LYS A 156 16.01 9.94 5.72
CA LYS A 156 15.70 11.32 6.10
C LYS A 156 14.43 11.86 5.45
N HIS A 157 14.06 11.35 4.27
CA HIS A 157 12.99 11.95 3.47
C HIS A 157 11.88 10.95 3.12
N MET A 158 12.19 9.91 2.34
CA MET A 158 11.16 9.05 1.75
C MET A 158 10.48 8.12 2.76
N ASP A 159 11.24 7.46 3.66
CA ASP A 159 10.65 6.60 4.69
C ASP A 159 9.74 7.38 5.67
N PRO A 160 10.11 8.59 6.14
CA PRO A 160 9.19 9.46 6.89
C PRO A 160 7.90 9.80 6.13
N ILE A 161 7.98 10.10 4.83
CA ILE A 161 6.79 10.35 3.99
C ILE A 161 5.94 9.08 3.90
N SER A 162 6.52 7.92 3.59
CA SER A 162 5.80 6.65 3.56
C SER A 162 5.10 6.35 4.89
N GLU A 163 5.77 6.59 6.02
CA GLU A 163 5.19 6.44 7.36
C GLU A 163 3.99 7.40 7.58
N LYS A 164 4.12 8.67 7.16
CA LYS A 164 3.05 9.67 7.28
C LYS A 164 1.83 9.28 6.43
N LEU A 165 2.07 8.84 5.20
CA LEU A 165 1.03 8.36 4.28
C LEU A 165 0.34 7.11 4.84
N LEU A 166 1.10 6.16 5.38
CA LEU A 166 0.53 4.98 6.03
C LEU A 166 -0.38 5.37 7.20
N LYS A 167 0.06 6.28 8.08
CA LYS A 167 -0.78 6.76 9.20
C LYS A 167 -2.09 7.39 8.71
N ARG A 168 -2.04 8.16 7.61
CA ARG A 168 -3.24 8.76 7.00
C ARG A 168 -4.16 7.72 6.33
N ILE A 169 -3.60 6.68 5.74
CA ILE A 169 -4.39 5.56 5.23
C ILE A 169 -5.06 4.83 6.40
N LEU A 170 -4.33 4.52 7.47
CA LEU A 170 -4.88 3.77 8.60
C LEU A 170 -5.92 4.54 9.41
N ASN A 171 -5.87 5.87 9.41
CA ASN A 171 -6.86 6.72 10.07
C ASN A 171 -7.98 7.20 9.14
N PHE A 172 -8.03 6.70 7.90
CA PHE A 172 -9.02 7.03 6.87
C PHE A 172 -8.99 8.48 6.34
N SER A 173 -8.04 9.32 6.78
CA SER A 173 -7.86 10.69 6.25
C SER A 173 -7.22 10.75 4.85
N LEU A 174 -6.64 9.64 4.39
CA LEU A 174 -6.19 9.47 3.00
C LEU A 174 -6.88 8.23 2.41
N PRO A 175 -8.06 8.41 1.81
CA PRO A 175 -8.88 7.30 1.35
C PRO A 175 -8.35 6.74 0.02
N LEU A 176 -8.11 5.42 0.00
CA LEU A 176 -7.68 4.66 -1.18
C LEU A 176 -8.84 4.26 -2.10
N THR A 177 -10.07 4.27 -1.58
CA THR A 177 -11.30 3.93 -2.32
C THR A 177 -12.49 4.80 -1.86
N LYS A 178 -13.52 4.88 -2.71
CA LYS A 178 -14.80 5.55 -2.42
C LYS A 178 -15.53 5.02 -1.18
N VAL A 179 -15.26 3.77 -0.80
CA VAL A 179 -15.94 3.04 0.28
C VAL A 179 -15.03 2.87 1.51
N SER A 180 -13.92 3.60 1.56
CA SER A 180 -12.94 3.54 2.65
C SER A 180 -13.59 3.65 4.03
N GLU A 181 -14.42 4.66 4.25
CA GLU A 181 -15.11 4.90 5.53
C GLU A 181 -16.03 3.76 5.99
N HIS A 182 -16.48 2.88 5.09
CA HIS A 182 -17.29 1.73 5.49
C HIS A 182 -16.52 0.81 6.43
N PHE A 183 -15.18 0.74 6.28
CA PHE A 183 -14.31 -0.12 7.06
C PHE A 183 -13.77 0.56 8.33
N ASN A 184 -14.15 1.81 8.59
CA ASN A 184 -13.70 2.53 9.78
C ASN A 184 -14.52 2.11 11.00
N LYS A 185 -13.94 1.24 11.85
CA LYS A 185 -14.58 0.72 13.07
C LYS A 185 -14.92 1.80 14.10
N LYS A 186 -14.39 3.03 13.96
CA LYS A 186 -14.72 4.18 14.82
C LYS A 186 -16.03 4.88 14.44
N ASN A 187 -16.56 4.62 13.24
CA ASN A 187 -17.82 5.21 12.81
C ASN A 187 -18.98 4.73 13.69
N LYS A 188 -19.94 5.63 13.92
CA LYS A 188 -21.16 5.37 14.70
C LYS A 188 -21.91 4.17 14.13
N ILE A 189 -22.02 4.14 12.80
CA ILE A 189 -22.54 3.00 12.05
C ILE A 189 -21.36 2.40 11.28
N TYR A 190 -21.09 1.12 11.54
CA TYR A 190 -20.07 0.38 10.81
C TYR A 190 -20.72 -0.41 9.69
N ILE A 191 -20.46 0.00 8.45
CA ILE A 191 -21.05 -0.63 7.26
C ILE A 191 -20.28 -1.91 6.88
N GLY A 192 -18.95 -1.87 6.99
CA GLY A 192 -18.08 -2.96 6.59
C GLY A 192 -18.16 -3.27 5.09
N CYS A 193 -18.20 -4.55 4.74
CA CYS A 193 -18.34 -4.98 3.34
C CYS A 193 -19.80 -4.96 2.82
N ALA A 194 -20.78 -4.60 3.66
CA ALA A 194 -22.22 -4.66 3.33
C ALA A 194 -22.64 -6.01 2.68
N ASN A 195 -22.16 -7.13 3.23
CA ASN A 195 -22.38 -8.50 2.74
C ASN A 195 -21.97 -8.75 1.28
N SER A 196 -21.23 -7.83 0.66
CA SER A 196 -20.76 -7.97 -0.71
C SER A 196 -19.47 -8.77 -0.75
N GLY A 197 -19.44 -9.78 -1.62
CA GLY A 197 -18.25 -10.60 -1.89
C GLY A 197 -17.34 -10.01 -2.95
N LYS A 198 -17.89 -9.24 -3.90
CA LYS A 198 -17.15 -8.77 -5.08
C LYS A 198 -16.90 -7.27 -5.09
N VAL A 199 -15.86 -6.93 -5.84
CA VAL A 199 -15.39 -5.58 -6.11
C VAL A 199 -16.42 -4.83 -6.95
N GLY A 200 -16.93 -3.69 -6.47
CA GLY A 200 -17.84 -2.83 -7.24
C GLY A 200 -19.34 -3.03 -7.01
N GLU A 201 -19.75 -4.04 -6.22
CA GLU A 201 -21.17 -4.34 -5.94
C GLU A 201 -21.81 -3.42 -4.87
N LEU A 202 -21.04 -2.54 -4.23
CA LEU A 202 -21.49 -1.63 -3.18
C LEU A 202 -22.36 -0.47 -3.70
N SER A 203 -23.33 -0.72 -4.60
CA SER A 203 -24.08 0.35 -5.29
C SER A 203 -25.59 0.37 -5.09
N LYS A 204 -26.22 -0.49 -4.28
CA LYS A 204 -27.70 -0.49 -4.19
C LYS A 204 -28.34 -0.67 -2.81
N SER A 205 -27.61 -1.03 -1.76
CA SER A 205 -28.14 -1.06 -0.38
C SER A 205 -27.01 -0.98 0.65
N ILE A 206 -27.06 -0.01 1.56
CA ILE A 206 -26.06 0.18 2.63
C ILE A 206 -26.53 -0.55 3.89
N THR A 207 -26.80 -1.84 3.79
CA THR A 207 -27.07 -2.61 5.00
C THR A 207 -25.73 -2.85 5.70
N PRO A 208 -25.57 -2.54 6.99
CA PRO A 208 -24.41 -2.95 7.76
C PRO A 208 -24.15 -4.44 7.58
N CYS A 209 -22.89 -4.83 7.45
CA CYS A 209 -22.56 -6.23 7.32
C CYS A 209 -23.11 -7.03 8.52
N GLU A 210 -23.74 -8.17 8.23
CA GLU A 210 -24.34 -9.08 9.23
C GLU A 210 -23.29 -9.62 10.21
N ASN A 211 -22.06 -9.80 9.73
CA ASN A 211 -20.91 -10.20 10.54
C ASN A 211 -20.35 -9.05 11.40
N GLY A 212 -20.92 -7.85 11.30
CA GLY A 212 -20.60 -6.68 12.12
C GLY A 212 -19.11 -6.34 12.13
N LYS A 213 -18.64 -5.79 13.25
CA LYS A 213 -17.24 -5.35 13.41
C LYS A 213 -16.22 -6.51 13.52
N ASN A 214 -16.65 -7.77 13.64
CA ASN A 214 -15.78 -8.86 14.11
C ASN A 214 -16.02 -10.27 13.50
N GLY A 215 -16.91 -10.44 12.53
CA GLY A 215 -17.43 -11.78 12.21
C GLY A 215 -16.94 -12.43 10.92
N HIS A 216 -16.26 -11.72 10.02
CA HIS A 216 -15.80 -12.38 8.79
C HIS A 216 -14.66 -13.34 9.10
N ARG A 217 -14.81 -14.60 8.74
CA ARG A 217 -13.67 -15.52 8.67
C ARG A 217 -12.85 -15.25 7.41
N GLY A 218 -12.45 -13.99 7.20
CA GLY A 218 -11.60 -13.49 6.12
C GLY A 218 -11.94 -13.98 4.72
N GLU A 219 -13.23 -14.15 4.40
CA GLU A 219 -13.62 -15.01 3.28
C GLU A 219 -13.02 -14.54 1.94
N TRP A 220 -12.68 -15.54 1.15
CA TRP A 220 -11.88 -15.49 -0.06
C TRP A 220 -12.51 -14.62 -1.16
N ASP A 221 -11.69 -13.97 -1.97
CA ASP A 221 -12.13 -13.49 -3.27
C ASP A 221 -12.32 -14.70 -4.20
N GLU A 222 -13.57 -15.07 -4.45
CA GLU A 222 -13.97 -16.14 -5.38
C GLU A 222 -13.52 -15.85 -6.83
N PHE A 223 -13.08 -14.61 -7.13
CA PHE A 223 -12.70 -14.16 -8.47
C PHE A 223 -11.54 -14.94 -9.11
N LYS A 224 -10.78 -15.73 -8.35
CA LYS A 224 -9.61 -16.48 -8.88
C LYS A 224 -9.69 -18.00 -8.80
N GLY A 225 -10.83 -18.58 -8.42
CA GLY A 225 -10.96 -20.05 -8.33
C GLY A 225 -9.97 -20.72 -7.38
N TYR A 226 -9.42 -19.96 -6.43
CA TYR A 226 -8.43 -20.41 -5.46
C TYR A 226 -9.13 -20.63 -4.11
N THR A 227 -9.24 -21.90 -3.70
CA THR A 227 -9.77 -22.32 -2.40
C THR A 227 -8.61 -22.81 -1.55
N PRO A 228 -8.12 -22.05 -0.57
CA PRO A 228 -7.01 -22.50 0.26
C PRO A 228 -7.48 -23.57 1.23
N GLU A 229 -6.68 -24.63 1.41
CA GLU A 229 -6.91 -25.70 2.39
C GLU A 229 -6.65 -25.25 3.84
N VAL A 230 -6.78 -23.95 4.16
CA VAL A 230 -6.46 -23.41 5.48
C VAL A 230 -7.61 -22.55 5.98
N GLN A 231 -8.24 -22.99 7.06
CA GLN A 231 -9.23 -22.21 7.78
C GLN A 231 -8.56 -20.97 8.40
N ILE A 232 -9.12 -19.78 8.12
CA ILE A 232 -8.59 -18.50 8.62
C ILE A 232 -8.69 -18.46 10.15
N SER A 233 -7.53 -18.31 10.80
CA SER A 233 -7.37 -18.34 12.27
C SER A 233 -6.88 -16.99 12.84
N PHE A 234 -7.02 -15.91 12.08
CA PHE A 234 -6.45 -14.61 12.42
C PHE A 234 -7.44 -13.71 13.18
N GLY A 235 -7.00 -13.11 14.29
CA GLY A 235 -7.81 -12.19 15.08
C GLY A 235 -8.14 -10.87 14.35
N THR A 236 -9.12 -10.12 14.84
CA THR A 236 -9.59 -8.86 14.24
C THR A 236 -8.69 -7.66 14.55
N SER A 237 -7.77 -7.80 15.52
CA SER A 237 -6.85 -6.76 15.95
C SER A 237 -5.50 -6.90 15.28
N TRP A 238 -5.28 -6.11 14.23
CA TRP A 238 -3.98 -5.98 13.58
C TRP A 238 -3.88 -4.62 12.88
N SER A 239 -2.66 -4.08 12.84
CA SER A 239 -2.36 -2.85 12.12
C SER A 239 -1.28 -3.15 11.08
N PRO A 240 -1.49 -2.76 9.81
CA PRO A 240 -0.43 -2.76 8.81
C PRO A 240 0.80 -2.00 9.29
N LYS A 241 1.98 -2.47 8.86
CA LYS A 241 3.24 -1.75 8.99
C LYS A 241 3.95 -1.79 7.63
N ARG A 242 4.74 -0.77 7.37
CA ARG A 242 5.67 -0.76 6.24
C ARG A 242 6.91 -1.61 6.56
N GLY A 243 7.59 -2.11 5.53
CA GLY A 243 8.85 -2.83 5.70
C GLY A 243 8.76 -4.16 6.43
N ILE A 244 7.55 -4.74 6.48
CA ILE A 244 7.34 -6.10 7.02
C ILE A 244 7.77 -7.11 6.01
#